data_AF-A0A7T4B953-F1
#
_entry.id   AF-A0A7T4B953-F1
#
_cell.length_a   1.000
_cell.length_b   1.000
_cell.length_c   1.000
_cell.angle_alpha   90.00
_cell.angle_beta   90.00
_cell.angle_gamma   90.00
#
_symmetry.space_group_name_H-M   'P 1'
#
loop_
_entity.id
_entity.type
_entity.pdbx_description
1 polymer ?
#
loop_
_entity_poly.entity_id
_entity_poly.type
_entity_poly.pdbx_seq_one_letter_code
_entity_poly.pdbx_strand_id
1 'polypeptide(L)'
;MSHETKAGQPRKRGRPSAYQEEYAVWAEKLAKLGATDADLADAFGVTEVTVNTWKKRYPEFSLALKRGKAMADAEVADRLFQRALGYTHAEDDIRVCDGVIVTTPTTRQYPPDTTACIFWLKNRRPDLWRDKPDPTNDDNAPPPVKVVIEVKDASVPDAEP
;
A
#
# COMPACT_ATOMS: atom_id res chain seq x y z
N MET A 1 49.83 14.33 -52.71
CA MET A 1 49.45 14.92 -51.41
C MET A 1 48.35 14.03 -50.84
N SER A 2 48.75 12.93 -50.20
CA SER A 2 47.82 11.96 -49.63
C SER A 2 47.24 12.55 -48.35
N HIS A 3 45.93 12.84 -48.34
CA HIS A 3 45.23 13.20 -47.12
C HIS A 3 44.90 11.92 -46.35
N GLU A 4 45.66 11.70 -45.29
CA GLU A 4 45.48 10.59 -44.36
C GLU A 4 44.32 10.92 -43.42
N THR A 5 43.18 10.26 -43.61
CA THR A 5 42.00 10.41 -42.75
C THR A 5 42.25 9.66 -41.45
N LYS A 6 42.65 10.40 -40.40
CA LYS A 6 42.85 9.85 -39.05
C LYS A 6 41.51 9.32 -38.49
N ALA A 7 41.42 8.00 -38.31
CA ALA A 7 40.28 7.33 -37.67
C ALA A 7 40.20 7.72 -36.18
N GLY A 8 39.05 8.25 -35.77
CA GLY A 8 38.76 8.64 -34.38
C GLY A 8 38.67 7.43 -33.45
N GLN A 9 39.29 7.56 -32.27
CA GLN A 9 39.38 6.51 -31.26
C GLN A 9 38.02 6.23 -30.58
N PRO A 10 37.65 4.98 -30.27
CA PRO A 10 36.36 4.66 -29.66
C PRO A 10 36.27 5.22 -28.23
N ARG A 11 35.20 5.98 -27.95
CA ARG A 11 34.90 6.49 -26.60
C ARG A 11 34.61 5.32 -25.66
N LYS A 12 35.20 5.35 -24.45
CA LYS A 12 34.88 4.43 -23.34
C LYS A 12 33.35 4.35 -23.20
N ARG A 13 32.77 3.15 -23.40
CA ARG A 13 31.33 2.89 -23.22
C ARG A 13 30.93 3.40 -21.83
N GLY A 14 30.09 4.42 -21.79
CA GLY A 14 29.48 4.90 -20.55
C GLY A 14 28.61 3.82 -19.92
N ARG A 15 28.28 4.04 -18.64
CA ARG A 15 27.31 3.28 -17.83
C ARG A 15 26.14 2.80 -18.71
N PRO A 16 25.81 1.50 -18.75
CA PRO A 16 24.85 0.96 -19.69
C PRO A 16 23.48 1.59 -19.47
N SER A 17 23.12 2.58 -20.30
CA SER A 17 21.82 3.23 -20.29
C SER A 17 20.78 2.48 -21.14
N ALA A 18 21.18 1.35 -21.72
CA ALA A 18 20.33 0.54 -22.58
C ALA A 18 19.42 -0.33 -21.71
N TYR A 19 18.11 -0.15 -21.90
CA TYR A 19 17.09 -0.99 -21.31
C TYR A 19 17.26 -2.44 -21.77
N GLN A 20 17.12 -3.38 -20.83
CA GLN A 20 17.09 -4.82 -21.09
C GLN A 20 15.74 -5.36 -20.63
N GLU A 21 15.17 -6.31 -21.38
CA GLU A 21 13.88 -6.92 -21.04
C GLU A 21 13.89 -7.61 -19.68
N GLU A 22 15.04 -8.15 -19.27
CA GLU A 22 15.24 -8.73 -17.94
C GLU A 22 14.94 -7.73 -16.81
N TYR A 23 15.17 -6.43 -17.04
CA TYR A 23 14.89 -5.40 -16.03
C TYR A 23 13.40 -5.32 -15.69
N ALA A 24 12.49 -5.69 -16.60
CA ALA A 24 11.07 -5.78 -16.26
C ALA A 24 10.81 -6.86 -15.21
N VAL A 25 11.41 -8.04 -15.37
CA VAL A 25 11.26 -9.16 -14.42
C VAL A 25 11.85 -8.80 -13.05
N TRP A 26 13.01 -8.15 -13.03
CA TRP A 26 13.61 -7.66 -11.78
C TRP A 26 12.78 -6.53 -11.15
N ALA A 27 12.24 -5.62 -11.95
CA ALA A 27 11.39 -4.54 -11.48
C ALA A 27 10.09 -5.04 -10.86
N GLU A 28 9.47 -6.09 -11.41
CA GLU A 28 8.30 -6.74 -10.81
C GLU A 28 8.63 -7.30 -9.41
N LYS A 29 9.75 -8.02 -9.28
CA LYS A 29 10.20 -8.58 -8.00
C LYS A 29 10.48 -7.48 -6.97
N LEU A 30 11.20 -6.43 -7.38
CA LEU A 30 11.51 -5.29 -6.52
C LEU A 30 10.24 -4.52 -6.14
N ALA A 31 9.31 -4.32 -7.06
CA ALA A 31 8.02 -3.70 -6.77
C ALA A 31 7.17 -4.52 -5.79
N LYS A 32 7.22 -5.87 -5.88
CA LYS A 32 6.59 -6.75 -4.90
C LYS A 32 7.16 -6.55 -3.48
N LEU A 33 8.45 -6.23 -3.37
CA LEU A 33 9.11 -5.92 -2.10
C LEU A 33 8.86 -4.48 -1.61
N GLY A 34 8.06 -3.68 -2.32
CA GLY A 34 7.77 -2.29 -1.98
C GLY A 34 8.85 -1.30 -2.39
N ALA A 35 9.76 -1.69 -3.30
CA ALA A 35 10.82 -0.79 -3.79
C ALA A 35 10.24 0.47 -4.46
N THR A 36 10.82 1.61 -4.12
CA THR A 36 10.50 2.91 -4.74
C THR A 36 11.26 3.07 -6.07
N ASP A 37 10.93 4.12 -6.81
CA ASP A 37 11.63 4.43 -8.07
C ASP A 37 13.11 4.77 -7.86
N ALA A 38 13.45 5.32 -6.69
CA ALA A 38 14.83 5.56 -6.26
C ALA A 38 15.56 4.24 -6.01
N ASP A 39 14.93 3.32 -5.28
CA ASP A 39 15.51 1.98 -5.02
C ASP A 39 15.72 1.19 -6.32
N LEU A 40 14.78 1.31 -7.27
CA LEU A 40 14.92 0.72 -8.61
C LEU A 40 16.09 1.36 -9.37
N ALA A 41 16.25 2.69 -9.31
CA ALA A 41 17.35 3.38 -9.94
C ALA A 41 18.70 2.96 -9.36
N ASP A 42 18.80 2.83 -8.05
CA ASP A 42 20.00 2.36 -7.37
C ASP A 42 20.31 0.90 -7.71
N ALA A 43 19.31 0.01 -7.70
CA ALA A 43 19.45 -1.41 -8.00
C ALA A 43 19.92 -1.66 -9.44
N PHE A 44 19.37 -0.92 -10.41
CA PHE A 44 19.80 -1.03 -11.81
C PHE A 44 21.06 -0.23 -12.12
N GLY A 45 21.55 0.54 -11.14
CA GLY A 45 22.62 1.48 -11.35
C GLY A 45 22.28 2.40 -12.52
N VAL A 46 21.15 3.10 -12.46
CA VAL A 46 20.77 4.18 -13.38
C VAL A 46 20.28 5.39 -12.58
N THR A 47 19.85 6.46 -13.27
CA THR A 47 19.19 7.59 -12.60
C THR A 47 17.68 7.39 -12.57
N GLU A 48 16.98 7.98 -11.62
CA GLU A 48 15.51 7.96 -11.57
C GLU A 48 14.87 8.47 -12.87
N VAL A 49 15.48 9.46 -13.52
CA VAL A 49 15.08 9.97 -14.83
C VAL A 49 15.09 8.86 -15.89
N THR A 50 16.08 7.96 -15.83
CA THR A 50 16.20 6.82 -16.74
C THR A 50 15.08 5.81 -16.49
N VAL A 51 14.78 5.48 -15.23
CA VAL A 51 13.66 4.60 -14.85
C VAL A 51 12.32 5.18 -15.32
N ASN A 52 12.10 6.48 -15.09
CA ASN A 52 10.90 7.19 -15.55
C ASN A 52 10.79 7.22 -17.08
N THR A 53 11.92 7.32 -17.78
CA THR A 53 11.96 7.19 -19.25
C THR A 53 11.58 5.78 -19.69
N TRP A 54 12.08 4.75 -19.00
CA TRP A 54 11.74 3.36 -19.30
C TRP A 54 10.26 3.07 -19.10
N LYS A 55 9.64 3.58 -18.03
CA LYS A 55 8.18 3.47 -17.81
C LYS A 55 7.33 4.03 -18.95
N LYS A 56 7.80 5.11 -19.58
CA LYS A 56 7.10 5.74 -20.72
C LYS A 56 7.35 5.02 -22.02
N ARG A 57 8.58 4.54 -22.23
CA ARG A 57 9.03 3.97 -23.51
C ARG A 57 8.75 2.47 -23.63
N TYR A 58 8.68 1.75 -22.52
CA TYR A 58 8.49 0.29 -22.48
C TYR A 58 7.26 -0.04 -21.63
N PRO A 59 6.09 -0.27 -22.27
CA PRO A 59 4.86 -0.64 -21.58
C PRO A 59 5.01 -1.88 -20.69
N GLU A 60 5.79 -2.88 -21.13
CA GLU A 60 6.06 -4.11 -20.35
C GLU A 60 6.71 -3.81 -18.99
N PHE A 61 7.67 -2.88 -18.94
CA PHE A 61 8.29 -2.46 -17.68
C PHE A 61 7.28 -1.81 -16.72
N SER A 62 6.39 -0.98 -17.27
CA SER A 62 5.32 -0.34 -16.50
C SER A 62 4.28 -1.36 -16.01
N LEU A 63 3.93 -2.34 -16.85
CA LEU A 63 3.03 -3.43 -16.50
C LEU A 63 3.63 -4.31 -15.40
N ALA A 64 4.91 -4.67 -15.51
CA ALA A 64 5.64 -5.44 -14.51
C ALA A 64 5.62 -4.77 -13.13
N LEU A 65 5.88 -3.45 -13.07
CA LEU A 65 5.77 -2.68 -11.82
C LEU A 65 4.35 -2.67 -11.24
N LYS A 66 3.33 -2.51 -12.09
CA LYS A 66 1.93 -2.54 -11.65
C LYS A 66 1.53 -3.90 -11.11
N ARG A 67 1.96 -4.99 -11.77
CA ARG A 67 1.72 -6.37 -11.32
C ARG A 67 2.38 -6.62 -9.97
N GLY A 68 3.65 -6.24 -9.81
CA GLY A 68 4.38 -6.40 -8.55
C GLY A 68 3.66 -5.71 -7.37
N LYS A 69 3.20 -4.47 -7.56
CA LYS A 69 2.42 -3.74 -6.54
C LYS A 69 1.08 -4.40 -6.25
N ALA A 70 0.31 -4.74 -7.29
CA ALA A 70 -0.99 -5.38 -7.14
C ALA A 70 -0.89 -6.74 -6.43
N MET A 71 0.17 -7.51 -6.67
CA MET A 71 0.42 -8.77 -5.96
C MET A 71 0.72 -8.55 -4.48
N ALA A 72 1.51 -7.53 -4.14
CA ALA A 72 1.77 -7.19 -2.75
C ALA A 72 0.48 -6.78 -2.02
N ASP A 73 -0.34 -5.93 -2.66
CA ASP A 73 -1.64 -5.52 -2.12
C ASP A 73 -2.59 -6.72 -1.94
N ALA A 74 -2.62 -7.63 -2.92
CA ALA A 74 -3.44 -8.84 -2.87
C ALA A 74 -3.00 -9.79 -1.73
N GLU A 75 -1.70 -9.94 -1.50
CA GLU A 75 -1.17 -10.77 -0.43
C GLU A 75 -1.54 -10.20 0.94
N VAL A 76 -1.45 -8.89 1.14
CA VAL A 76 -1.92 -8.23 2.36
C VAL A 76 -3.43 -8.43 2.54
N ALA A 77 -4.22 -8.28 1.47
CA ALA A 77 -5.66 -8.49 1.52
C ALA A 77 -6.04 -9.94 1.92
N ASP A 78 -5.32 -10.95 1.41
CA ASP A 78 -5.54 -12.36 1.78
C ASP A 78 -5.20 -12.62 3.26
N ARG A 79 -4.06 -12.10 3.75
CA ARG A 79 -3.70 -12.22 5.17
C ARG A 79 -4.68 -11.50 6.09
N LEU A 80 -5.14 -10.32 5.69
CA LEU A 80 -6.15 -9.57 6.42
C LEU A 80 -7.48 -10.34 6.47
N PHE A 81 -7.87 -10.98 5.36
CA PHE A 81 -9.06 -11.82 5.30
C PHE A 81 -8.96 -13.05 6.21
N GLN A 82 -7.83 -13.76 6.19
CA GLN A 82 -7.55 -14.87 7.12
C GLN A 82 -7.66 -14.42 8.58
N ARG A 83 -7.13 -13.24 8.91
CA ARG A 83 -7.21 -12.67 10.27
C ARG A 83 -8.63 -12.22 10.63
N ALA A 84 -9.41 -11.73 9.67
CA ALA A 84 -10.82 -11.38 9.88
C ALA A 84 -11.71 -12.61 10.10
N LEU A 85 -11.40 -13.75 9.49
CA LEU A 85 -12.11 -15.02 9.73
C LEU A 85 -11.62 -15.76 10.99
N GLY A 86 -10.40 -15.47 11.44
CA GLY A 86 -9.66 -16.34 12.35
C GLY A 86 -9.01 -17.49 11.58
N TYR A 87 -7.84 -17.92 12.06
CA TYR A 87 -7.08 -19.00 11.42
C TYR A 87 -6.37 -19.86 12.47
N THR A 88 -5.99 -21.07 12.05
CA THR A 88 -5.22 -22.01 12.86
C THR A 88 -3.79 -22.09 12.36
N HIS A 89 -2.85 -22.10 13.30
CA HIS A 89 -1.44 -22.29 12.98
C HIS A 89 -0.88 -23.44 13.83
N ALA A 90 -0.13 -24.33 13.19
CA ALA A 90 0.64 -25.33 13.90
C ALA A 90 1.85 -24.63 14.54
N GLU A 91 1.97 -24.75 15.85
CA GLU A 91 3.05 -24.21 16.65
C GLU A 91 3.66 -25.36 17.45
N ASP A 92 4.97 -25.54 17.32
CA ASP A 92 5.71 -26.55 18.08
C ASP A 92 6.05 -25.98 19.45
N ASP A 93 5.45 -26.55 20.49
CA ASP A 93 5.71 -26.16 21.87
C ASP A 93 6.91 -26.93 22.39
N ILE A 94 8.05 -26.24 22.47
CA ILE A 94 9.32 -26.81 22.88
C ILE A 94 9.46 -26.65 24.40
N ARG A 95 9.31 -27.75 25.14
CA ARG A 95 9.53 -27.79 26.59
C ARG A 95 10.75 -28.64 26.93
N VAL A 96 11.50 -28.24 27.95
CA VAL A 96 12.58 -29.07 28.53
C VAL A 96 12.00 -29.77 29.75
N CYS A 97 11.85 -31.09 29.67
CA CYS A 97 11.49 -31.93 30.81
C CYS A 97 12.68 -32.86 31.09
N ASP A 98 13.22 -32.82 32.31
CA ASP A 98 14.31 -33.69 32.77
C ASP A 98 15.55 -33.70 31.84
N GLY A 99 15.92 -32.54 31.31
CA GLY A 99 17.10 -32.38 30.45
C GLY A 99 16.91 -32.85 29.00
N VAL A 100 15.71 -33.31 28.62
CA VAL A 100 15.36 -33.70 27.25
C VAL A 100 14.45 -32.64 26.63
N ILE A 101 14.77 -32.24 25.39
CA ILE A 101 13.95 -31.33 24.60
C ILE A 101 12.76 -32.13 24.06
N VAL A 102 11.55 -31.84 24.54
CA VAL A 102 10.30 -32.42 24.05
C VAL A 102 9.60 -31.40 23.19
N THR A 103 9.43 -31.74 21.90
CA THR A 103 8.66 -30.95 20.94
C THR A 103 7.26 -31.52 20.85
N THR A 104 6.26 -30.79 21.37
CA THR A 104 4.85 -31.19 21.28
C THR A 104 4.16 -30.40 20.17
N PRO A 105 3.70 -31.05 19.07
CA PRO A 105 2.96 -30.36 18.02
C PRO A 105 1.63 -29.87 18.57
N THR A 106 1.44 -28.55 18.62
CA THR A 106 0.23 -27.91 19.16
C THR A 106 -0.44 -27.08 18.06
N THR A 107 -1.76 -27.12 18.01
CA THR A 107 -2.53 -26.27 17.08
C THR A 107 -3.05 -25.06 17.85
N ARG A 108 -2.57 -23.87 17.50
CA ARG A 108 -3.04 -22.61 18.09
C ARG A 108 -4.14 -22.00 17.24
N GLN A 109 -5.29 -21.76 17.86
CA GLN A 109 -6.42 -21.06 17.25
C GLN A 109 -6.27 -19.55 17.46
N TYR A 110 -6.26 -18.77 16.38
CA TYR A 110 -6.36 -17.32 16.44
C TYR A 110 -7.82 -16.91 16.16
N PRO A 111 -8.50 -16.24 17.11
CA PRO A 111 -9.86 -15.79 16.89
C PRO A 111 -9.91 -14.66 15.84
N PRO A 112 -11.09 -14.42 15.24
CA PRO A 112 -11.33 -13.26 14.39
C PRO A 112 -10.86 -11.95 15.03
N ASP A 113 -10.12 -11.15 14.28
CA ASP A 113 -9.76 -9.79 14.70
C ASP A 113 -10.88 -8.81 14.29
N THR A 114 -11.53 -8.20 15.28
CA THR A 114 -12.67 -7.30 15.05
C THR A 114 -12.28 -6.05 14.27
N THR A 115 -11.04 -5.57 14.41
CA THR A 115 -10.55 -4.40 13.66
C THR A 115 -10.32 -4.75 12.20
N ALA A 116 -9.76 -5.93 11.92
CA ALA A 116 -9.65 -6.46 10.56
C ALA A 116 -11.03 -6.59 9.89
N CYS A 117 -12.03 -7.11 10.62
CA CYS A 117 -13.41 -7.18 10.13
C CYS A 117 -13.99 -5.80 9.78
N ILE A 118 -13.80 -4.81 10.67
CA ILE A 118 -14.29 -3.43 10.46
C ILE A 118 -13.66 -2.81 9.20
N PHE A 119 -12.33 -2.89 9.06
CA PHE A 119 -11.64 -2.35 7.88
C PHE A 119 -12.06 -3.06 6.59
N TRP A 120 -12.22 -4.39 6.63
CA TRP A 120 -12.68 -5.17 5.48
C TRP A 120 -14.07 -4.75 5.02
N LEU A 121 -15.01 -4.61 5.95
CA LEU A 121 -16.39 -4.21 5.66
C LEU A 121 -16.47 -2.77 5.17
N LYS A 122 -15.68 -1.84 5.74
CA LYS A 122 -15.57 -0.46 5.24
C LYS A 122 -15.08 -0.38 3.80
N ASN A 123 -14.13 -1.22 3.41
CA ASN A 123 -13.56 -1.20 2.06
C ASN A 123 -14.48 -1.88 1.02
N ARG A 124 -15.23 -2.94 1.40
CA ARG A 124 -16.06 -3.71 0.47
C ARG A 124 -17.55 -3.37 0.48
N ARG A 125 -18.06 -2.82 1.58
CA ARG A 125 -19.45 -2.37 1.75
C ARG A 125 -19.49 -0.97 2.39
N PRO A 126 -18.91 0.04 1.71
CA PRO A 126 -18.89 1.40 2.22
C PRO A 126 -20.30 2.00 2.38
N ASP A 127 -21.28 1.50 1.62
CA ASP A 127 -22.69 1.85 1.71
C ASP A 127 -23.29 1.59 3.11
N LEU A 128 -22.85 0.52 3.78
CA LEU A 128 -23.39 0.09 5.07
C LEU A 128 -22.47 0.37 6.26
N TRP A 129 -21.16 0.48 6.05
CA TRP A 129 -20.15 0.48 7.13
C TRP A 129 -19.26 1.72 7.20
N ARG A 130 -19.42 2.70 6.30
CA ARG A 130 -18.64 3.94 6.32
C ARG A 130 -19.10 4.84 7.48
N ASP A 131 -18.14 5.38 8.24
CA ASP A 131 -18.44 6.18 9.45
C ASP A 131 -19.24 7.46 9.15
N LYS A 132 -19.06 8.00 7.95
CA LYS A 132 -19.79 9.16 7.43
C LYS A 132 -20.47 8.72 6.14
N PRO A 133 -21.70 8.17 6.20
CA PRO A 133 -22.48 7.99 4.99
C PRO A 133 -22.64 9.36 4.33
N ASP A 134 -22.51 9.42 3.01
CA ASP A 134 -22.89 10.63 2.28
C ASP A 134 -24.35 10.92 2.64
N PRO A 135 -24.72 12.19 2.90
CA PRO A 135 -26.12 12.51 3.11
C PRO A 135 -26.84 11.98 1.87
N THR A 136 -27.73 11.02 2.07
CA THR A 136 -28.71 10.67 1.06
C THR A 136 -29.25 11.99 0.52
N ASN A 137 -29.31 12.15 -0.80
CA ASN A 137 -30.22 13.12 -1.43
C ASN A 137 -31.64 12.65 -1.12
N ASP A 138 -32.00 12.70 0.16
CA ASP A 138 -33.33 12.49 0.64
C ASP A 138 -34.01 13.81 0.33
N ASP A 139 -34.71 13.85 -0.80
CA ASP A 139 -35.57 14.98 -1.21
C ASP A 139 -36.66 15.28 -0.16
N ASN A 140 -36.72 14.49 0.92
CA ASN A 140 -37.63 14.61 2.06
C ASN A 140 -36.94 15.03 3.37
N ALA A 141 -35.69 15.49 3.33
CA ALA A 141 -35.04 16.07 4.51
C ALA A 141 -35.81 17.33 4.95
N PRO A 142 -36.24 17.45 6.23
CA PRO A 142 -36.87 18.67 6.71
C PRO A 142 -35.91 19.84 6.49
N PRO A 143 -36.39 21.00 6.00
CA PRO A 143 -35.54 22.14 5.71
C PRO A 143 -34.75 22.52 6.96
N PRO A 144 -33.47 22.94 6.81
CA PRO A 144 -32.61 23.20 7.96
C PRO A 144 -33.26 24.20 8.90
N VAL A 145 -33.62 23.74 10.11
CA VAL A 145 -34.24 24.56 11.14
C VAL A 145 -33.15 25.47 11.71
N LYS A 146 -33.25 26.76 11.40
CA LYS A 146 -32.36 27.77 11.97
C LYS A 146 -32.67 27.92 13.45
N VAL A 147 -31.91 27.24 14.31
CA VAL A 147 -32.00 27.40 15.76
C VAL A 147 -31.28 28.71 16.13
N VAL A 148 -32.05 29.75 16.42
CA VAL A 148 -31.52 31.00 16.99
C VAL A 148 -31.49 30.83 18.50
N ILE A 149 -30.28 30.79 19.07
CA ILE A 149 -30.08 30.68 20.51
C ILE A 149 -29.94 32.10 21.04
N GLU A 150 -31.02 32.63 21.65
CA GLU A 150 -31.00 33.94 22.27
C GLU A 150 -30.57 33.78 23.74
N VAL A 151 -29.32 34.13 24.04
CA VAL A 151 -28.78 34.08 25.39
C VAL A 151 -29.20 35.36 26.11
N LYS A 152 -30.19 35.28 27.00
CA LYS A 152 -30.48 36.38 27.93
C LYS A 152 -29.46 36.36 29.06
N ASP A 153 -28.66 37.41 29.13
CA ASP A 153 -27.70 37.65 30.20
C ASP A 153 -28.45 37.90 31.52
N ALA A 154 -28.13 37.13 32.56
CA ALA A 154 -28.76 37.23 33.88
C ALA A 154 -28.26 38.45 34.70
N SER A 155 -27.37 39.27 34.13
CA SER A 155 -26.72 40.39 34.82
C SER A 155 -27.49 41.71 34.77
N VAL A 156 -28.64 41.77 34.09
CA VAL A 156 -29.49 42.96 34.07
C VAL A 156 -30.57 42.80 35.16
N PRO A 157 -30.58 43.65 36.19
CA PRO A 157 -31.65 43.60 37.19
C PRO A 157 -32.97 43.97 36.51
N ASP A 158 -34.01 43.19 36.77
CA ASP A 158 -35.38 43.55 36.41
C ASP A 158 -35.64 44.95 36.94
N ALA A 159 -35.92 45.90 36.05
CA ALA A 159 -36.37 47.22 36.46
C ALA A 159 -37.75 47.05 37.11
N GLU A 160 -37.77 46.93 38.43
CA GLU A 160 -38.98 47.01 39.26
C GLU A 160 -39.54 48.45 39.27
N PRO A 161 -40.78 48.66 39.75
CA PRO A 161 -42.04 47.99 39.39
C PRO A 161 -43.03 48.94 38.68
#